data_AF-A0A380WC19-F1
#
_entry.id   AF-A0A380WC19-F1
#
_cell.length_a   1.000
_cell.length_b   1.000
_cell.length_c   1.000
_cell.angle_alpha   90.00
_cell.angle_beta   90.00
_cell.angle_gamma   90.00
#
_symmetry.space_group_name_H-M   'P 1'
#
loop_
_entity.id
_entity.type
_entity.pdbx_description
1 polymer ?
#
loop_
_entity_poly.entity_id
_entity_poly.type
_entity_poly.pdbx_seq_one_letter_code
_entity_poly.pdbx_strand_id
1 'polypeptide(L)'
;MDMIIRRVRIEDDKPLVDIGIKDGRIAAIEEQLDRTGTEEIDAGGCVALPGFIEAHLHLEKAFLHRRMPARLGTLEEAIRVTGILKSKQERKDVLERSRRVLDMAITSGTTLIRAHPDVDPIQNLIGVETAVELREEYRDLIDLQIVAFPQEGILKTPGVVELMEKAIELGADVVGGCPYNEVSWDDTKKHIDTVFAMAMKHNLPVDMHADFSDDASDQRFMSAEYTARKTIETGYQGRVALGHVTSPGSLEPEKLKPLIDLLREADIAIITLPATDVYLGGRKDVVNQRRGLTPVRALRAGGVNVAYASNNVRNAFTPFGKADPLVIGNMLAHLIQFGTPDHQAEILKMSTTDAARAVGIGKDYGLAVGKPADLMILDTQVVADALLDIPARSWVFKRGRVAAMTKHETKICRTCGHAHAEPHAHAKTKKTASATH
;
A
#
# COMPACT_ATOMS: atom_id res chain seq x y z
N MET A 1 18.73 24.88 9.62
CA MET A 1 17.85 23.90 8.95
C MET A 1 16.50 23.96 9.66
N ASP A 2 15.41 23.54 9.03
CA ASP A 2 14.11 23.48 9.75
C ASP A 2 14.15 22.34 10.77
N MET A 3 14.67 21.19 10.36
CA MET A 3 14.87 20.02 11.21
C MET A 3 16.21 19.36 10.91
N ILE A 4 16.84 18.77 11.93
CA ILE A 4 17.94 17.82 11.75
C ILE A 4 17.59 16.52 12.47
N ILE A 5 17.68 15.40 11.76
CA ILE A 5 17.57 14.06 12.35
C ILE A 5 18.99 13.53 12.52
N ARG A 6 19.44 13.42 13.76
CA ARG A 6 20.80 13.07 14.15
C ARG A 6 21.00 11.56 14.21
N ARG A 7 22.21 11.10 13.87
CA ARG A 7 22.69 9.73 14.11
C ARG A 7 21.74 8.65 13.57
N VAL A 8 21.34 8.75 12.31
CA VAL A 8 20.52 7.74 11.64
C VAL A 8 21.39 6.72 10.91
N ARG A 9 20.89 5.49 10.80
CA ARG A 9 21.46 4.45 9.93
C ARG A 9 20.66 4.35 8.63
N ILE A 10 21.32 4.49 7.49
CA ILE A 10 20.68 4.27 6.17
C ILE A 10 21.09 2.92 5.56
N GLU A 11 22.34 2.50 5.80
CA GLU A 11 22.91 1.23 5.36
C GLU A 11 23.70 0.60 6.51
N ASP A 12 23.69 -0.74 6.62
CA ASP A 12 24.28 -1.45 7.75
C ASP A 12 25.80 -1.27 7.86
N ASP A 13 26.50 -1.34 6.73
CA ASP A 13 27.97 -1.27 6.68
C ASP A 13 28.54 0.15 6.54
N LYS A 14 27.72 1.19 6.70
CA LYS A 14 28.14 2.59 6.59
C LYS A 14 28.09 3.33 7.94
N PRO A 15 28.88 4.41 8.10
CA PRO A 15 28.77 5.28 9.27
C PRO A 15 27.34 5.81 9.45
N LEU A 16 27.01 6.15 10.70
CA LEU A 16 25.79 6.92 10.98
C LEU A 16 25.91 8.30 10.35
N VAL A 17 24.77 8.87 9.96
CA VAL A 17 24.70 10.19 9.33
C VAL A 17 23.65 11.06 10.01
N ASP A 18 23.74 12.36 9.80
CA ASP A 18 22.70 13.32 10.09
C ASP A 18 21.95 13.66 8.80
N ILE A 19 20.62 13.75 8.88
CA ILE A 19 19.76 14.22 7.77
C ILE A 19 19.29 15.63 8.10
N GLY A 20 19.73 16.59 7.29
CA GLY A 20 19.30 17.99 7.37
C GLY A 20 18.10 18.24 6.47
N ILE A 21 17.04 18.84 7.00
CA ILE A 21 15.78 19.12 6.31
C ILE A 21 15.55 20.63 6.23
N LYS A 22 15.16 21.10 5.05
CA LYS A 22 14.78 22.49 4.80
C LYS A 22 13.69 22.58 3.74
N ASP A 23 12.68 23.42 3.97
CA ASP A 23 11.56 23.67 3.07
C ASP A 23 10.87 22.37 2.61
N GLY A 24 10.73 21.43 3.56
CA GLY A 24 10.13 20.11 3.35
C GLY A 24 10.93 19.13 2.49
N ARG A 25 12.20 19.43 2.21
CA ARG A 25 13.11 18.59 1.42
C ARG A 25 14.37 18.22 2.21
N ILE A 26 14.99 17.12 1.81
CA ILE A 26 16.30 16.71 2.29
C ILE A 26 17.34 17.67 1.71
N ALA A 27 17.95 18.49 2.56
CA ALA A 27 18.93 19.49 2.18
C ALA A 27 20.38 18.97 2.28
N ALA A 28 20.64 18.04 3.20
CA ALA A 28 21.95 17.43 3.39
C ALA A 28 21.84 16.02 4.01
N ILE A 29 22.78 15.15 3.68
CA ILE A 29 23.02 13.85 4.35
C ILE A 29 24.54 13.73 4.51
N GLU A 30 25.03 13.85 5.74
CA GLU A 30 26.46 13.93 6.06
C GLU A 30 26.75 13.17 7.36
N GLU A 31 27.95 12.62 7.57
CA GLU A 31 28.30 11.90 8.81
C GLU A 31 28.09 12.75 10.08
N GLN A 32 28.34 14.05 9.97
CA GLN A 32 28.09 15.02 11.03
C GLN A 32 27.78 16.38 10.42
N LEU A 33 26.59 16.93 10.71
CA LEU A 33 26.23 18.29 10.30
C LEU A 33 26.67 19.30 11.36
N ASP A 34 27.68 20.13 11.05
CA ASP A 34 28.13 21.26 11.89
C ASP A 34 27.18 22.48 11.79
N ARG A 35 25.89 22.23 12.01
CA ARG A 35 24.79 23.21 11.97
C ARG A 35 23.72 22.79 12.94
N THR A 36 22.90 23.73 13.41
CA THR A 36 21.71 23.43 14.21
C THR A 36 20.42 23.49 13.39
N GLY A 37 19.45 22.67 13.79
CA GLY A 37 18.06 22.72 13.31
C GLY A 37 17.20 23.57 14.23
N THR A 38 16.08 24.10 13.75
CA THR A 38 15.02 24.64 14.63
C THR A 38 14.46 23.52 15.50
N GLU A 39 14.30 22.34 14.92
CA GLU A 39 14.00 21.08 15.62
C GLU A 39 15.16 20.08 15.44
N GLU A 40 15.48 19.33 16.49
CA GLU A 40 16.46 18.24 16.43
C GLU A 40 15.87 16.96 17.02
N ILE A 41 15.99 15.87 16.26
CA ILE A 41 15.57 14.53 16.67
C ILE A 41 16.80 13.66 16.67
N ASP A 42 17.11 13.05 17.80
CA ASP A 42 18.21 12.09 17.89
C ASP A 42 17.68 10.68 17.70
N ALA A 43 18.03 10.05 16.58
CA ALA A 43 17.58 8.71 16.24
C ALA A 43 18.40 7.62 16.96
N GLY A 44 19.49 7.94 17.67
CA GLY A 44 20.22 6.97 18.49
C GLY A 44 20.78 5.77 17.72
N GLY A 45 21.13 5.95 16.44
CA GLY A 45 21.59 4.87 15.55
C GLY A 45 20.48 4.07 14.88
N CYS A 46 19.21 4.45 15.09
CA CYS A 46 18.07 3.79 14.47
C CYS A 46 18.02 3.96 12.96
N VAL A 47 17.41 2.98 12.30
CA VAL A 47 17.31 2.89 10.84
C VAL A 47 16.35 3.92 10.28
N ALA A 48 16.79 4.64 9.26
CA ALA A 48 15.96 5.49 8.41
C ALA A 48 15.66 4.78 7.08
N LEU A 49 14.39 4.72 6.71
CA LEU A 49 13.95 4.29 5.37
C LEU A 49 13.09 5.39 4.74
N PRO A 50 13.04 5.48 3.40
CA PRO A 50 12.03 6.33 2.77
C PRO A 50 10.63 5.81 3.14
N GLY A 51 9.64 6.71 3.20
CA GLY A 51 8.29 6.34 3.61
C GLY A 51 7.67 5.30 2.68
N PHE A 52 6.95 4.33 3.24
CA PHE A 52 6.35 3.28 2.42
C PHE A 52 5.25 3.80 1.50
N ILE A 53 4.98 3.03 0.45
CA ILE A 53 3.91 3.28 -0.50
C ILE A 53 2.94 2.10 -0.49
N GLU A 54 1.68 2.38 -0.19
CA GLU A 54 0.57 1.47 -0.41
C GLU A 54 0.04 1.68 -1.83
N ALA A 55 0.62 0.95 -2.79
CA ALA A 55 0.37 1.17 -4.22
C ALA A 55 -1.03 0.75 -4.70
N HIS A 56 -1.82 0.07 -3.86
CA HIS A 56 -3.16 -0.40 -4.19
C HIS A 56 -3.98 -0.66 -2.92
N LEU A 57 -5.00 0.17 -2.65
CA LEU A 57 -5.82 0.07 -1.44
C LEU A 57 -7.30 0.41 -1.68
N HIS A 58 -8.22 -0.29 -1.02
CA HIS A 58 -9.66 0.01 -1.01
C HIS A 58 -10.07 0.60 0.34
N LEU A 59 -10.14 1.94 0.43
CA LEU A 59 -10.49 2.65 1.67
C LEU A 59 -11.99 2.52 1.99
N GLU A 60 -12.82 2.70 0.97
CA GLU A 60 -14.27 2.81 1.07
C GLU A 60 -14.94 1.49 1.50
N LYS A 61 -14.29 0.36 1.21
CA LYS A 61 -14.73 -1.00 1.61
C LYS A 61 -14.09 -1.50 2.90
N ALA A 62 -13.22 -0.74 3.55
CA ALA A 62 -12.52 -1.21 4.74
C ALA A 62 -13.46 -1.41 5.95
N PHE A 63 -13.09 -2.27 6.90
CA PHE A 63 -13.84 -2.51 8.14
C PHE A 63 -15.30 -2.98 7.99
N LEU A 64 -15.66 -3.59 6.85
CA LEU A 64 -16.99 -4.15 6.63
C LEU A 64 -17.18 -5.56 7.21
N HIS A 65 -16.10 -6.27 7.57
CA HIS A 65 -16.12 -7.67 8.05
C HIS A 65 -17.07 -7.96 9.23
N ARG A 66 -17.35 -6.98 10.12
CA ARG A 66 -18.26 -7.17 11.26
C ARG A 66 -19.72 -6.88 10.95
N ARG A 67 -20.02 -6.17 9.86
CA ARG A 67 -21.39 -5.78 9.52
C ARG A 67 -22.17 -6.92 8.91
N MET A 68 -21.50 -7.65 8.03
CA MET A 68 -22.02 -8.86 7.43
C MET A 68 -20.84 -9.83 7.28
N PRO A 69 -20.50 -10.59 8.33
CA PRO A 69 -19.40 -11.54 8.27
C PRO A 69 -19.61 -12.60 7.21
N ALA A 70 -18.62 -12.77 6.34
CA ALA A 70 -18.56 -13.88 5.38
C ALA A 70 -18.47 -15.21 6.14
N ARG A 71 -19.17 -16.24 5.64
CA ARG A 71 -19.25 -17.57 6.27
C ARG A 71 -18.52 -18.65 5.47
N LEU A 72 -18.47 -18.51 4.16
CA LEU A 72 -17.83 -19.44 3.22
C LEU A 72 -16.40 -19.01 2.89
N GLY A 73 -16.14 -17.70 2.87
CA GLY A 73 -14.82 -17.14 2.56
C GLY A 73 -14.43 -17.32 1.09
N THR A 74 -15.41 -17.30 0.18
CA THR A 74 -15.22 -17.43 -1.27
C THR A 74 -15.32 -16.08 -1.97
N LEU A 75 -14.74 -15.96 -3.17
CA LEU A 75 -14.87 -14.75 -4.00
C LEU A 75 -16.34 -14.39 -4.30
N GLU A 76 -17.16 -15.39 -4.65
CA GLU A 76 -18.58 -15.20 -4.91
C GLU A 76 -19.32 -14.62 -3.69
N GLU A 77 -19.05 -15.17 -2.50
CA GLU A 77 -19.64 -14.64 -1.28
C GLU A 77 -19.15 -13.21 -0.99
N ALA A 78 -17.86 -12.95 -1.20
CA ALA A 78 -17.28 -11.63 -0.99
C ALA A 78 -17.89 -10.55 -1.89
N ILE A 79 -18.10 -10.86 -3.18
CA ILE A 79 -18.79 -9.99 -4.14
C ILE A 79 -20.23 -9.73 -3.66
N ARG A 80 -20.97 -10.79 -3.33
CA ARG A 80 -22.37 -10.68 -2.89
C ARG A 80 -22.51 -9.83 -1.61
N VAL A 81 -21.69 -10.12 -0.58
CA VAL A 81 -21.72 -9.39 0.69
C VAL A 81 -21.34 -7.92 0.49
N THR A 82 -20.28 -7.66 -0.27
CA THR A 82 -19.84 -6.29 -0.57
C THR A 82 -20.91 -5.54 -1.34
N GLY A 83 -21.55 -6.15 -2.34
CA GLY A 83 -22.65 -5.53 -3.09
C GLY A 83 -23.85 -5.12 -2.22
N ILE A 84 -24.24 -5.98 -1.27
CA ILE A 84 -25.33 -5.68 -0.30
C ILE A 84 -24.97 -4.51 0.62
N LEU A 85 -23.73 -4.47 1.12
CA LEU A 85 -23.27 -3.39 2.01
C LEU A 85 -23.08 -2.08 1.24
N LYS A 86 -22.54 -2.16 0.02
CA LYS A 86 -22.37 -1.05 -0.92
C LYS A 86 -23.70 -0.35 -1.20
N SER A 87 -24.78 -1.10 -1.47
CA SER A 87 -26.09 -0.51 -1.77
C SER A 87 -26.76 0.20 -0.58
N LYS A 88 -26.16 0.12 0.62
CA LYS A 88 -26.68 0.70 1.87
C LYS A 88 -25.67 1.62 2.54
N GLN A 89 -24.58 1.95 1.87
CA GLN A 89 -23.51 2.71 2.49
C GLN A 89 -23.87 4.19 2.60
N GLU A 90 -23.53 4.78 3.73
CA GLU A 90 -23.67 6.21 3.98
C GLU A 90 -22.31 6.87 3.91
N ARG A 91 -22.22 8.02 3.24
CA ARG A 91 -20.93 8.71 3.03
C ARG A 91 -20.20 9.01 4.35
N LYS A 92 -20.90 9.44 5.39
CA LYS A 92 -20.32 9.70 6.72
C LYS A 92 -19.58 8.47 7.27
N ASP A 93 -20.18 7.31 7.10
CA ASP A 93 -19.61 6.06 7.57
C ASP A 93 -18.37 5.64 6.75
N VAL A 94 -18.42 5.82 5.43
CA VAL A 94 -17.27 5.59 4.53
C VAL A 94 -16.09 6.46 4.95
N LEU A 95 -16.34 7.74 5.25
CA LEU A 95 -15.35 8.70 5.73
C LEU A 95 -14.69 8.23 7.03
N GLU A 96 -15.47 7.88 8.06
CA GLU A 96 -14.95 7.43 9.37
C GLU A 96 -14.09 6.16 9.26
N ARG A 97 -14.52 5.18 8.44
CA ARG A 97 -13.75 3.95 8.22
C ARG A 97 -12.47 4.22 7.42
N SER A 98 -12.52 5.12 6.44
CA SER A 98 -11.37 5.50 5.63
C SER A 98 -10.31 6.24 6.46
N ARG A 99 -10.72 7.20 7.31
CA ARG A 99 -9.83 7.86 8.29
C ARG A 99 -9.06 6.84 9.14
N ARG A 100 -9.77 5.84 9.67
CA ARG A 100 -9.16 4.78 10.46
C ARG A 100 -8.08 4.01 9.69
N VAL A 101 -8.27 3.77 8.39
CA VAL A 101 -7.23 3.12 7.56
C VAL A 101 -6.05 4.06 7.32
N LEU A 102 -6.30 5.34 7.02
CA LEU A 102 -5.24 6.34 6.85
C LEU A 102 -4.37 6.47 8.10
N ASP A 103 -4.98 6.56 9.29
CA ASP A 103 -4.27 6.63 10.56
C ASP A 103 -3.39 5.38 10.79
N MET A 104 -3.90 4.19 10.43
CA MET A 104 -3.13 2.95 10.49
C MET A 104 -1.94 2.96 9.52
N ALA A 105 -2.14 3.42 8.29
CA ALA A 105 -1.10 3.49 7.26
C ALA A 105 0.00 4.48 7.65
N ILE A 106 -0.37 5.69 8.10
CA ILE A 106 0.56 6.71 8.58
C ILE A 106 1.39 6.17 9.74
N THR A 107 0.74 5.55 10.74
CA THR A 107 1.45 4.95 11.89
C THR A 107 2.36 3.80 11.47
N SER A 108 2.07 3.14 10.35
CA SER A 108 2.89 2.06 9.77
C SER A 108 4.00 2.57 8.84
N GLY A 109 4.20 3.88 8.74
CA GLY A 109 5.27 4.50 7.96
C GLY A 109 4.92 4.78 6.50
N THR A 110 3.66 4.68 6.10
CA THR A 110 3.22 4.98 4.74
C THR A 110 3.10 6.49 4.51
N THR A 111 3.67 6.99 3.42
CA THR A 111 3.65 8.42 3.05
C THR A 111 2.91 8.70 1.74
N LEU A 112 2.52 7.65 1.01
CA LEU A 112 1.61 7.71 -0.13
C LEU A 112 0.71 6.46 -0.21
N ILE A 113 -0.57 6.68 -0.53
CA ILE A 113 -1.53 5.63 -0.89
C ILE A 113 -2.05 5.90 -2.31
N ARG A 114 -2.20 4.85 -3.11
CA ARG A 114 -3.10 4.85 -4.28
C ARG A 114 -4.38 4.09 -3.93
N ALA A 115 -5.48 4.82 -3.83
CA ALA A 115 -6.79 4.29 -3.48
C ALA A 115 -7.64 4.00 -4.73
N HIS A 116 -8.41 2.92 -4.69
CA HIS A 116 -9.24 2.45 -5.80
C HIS A 116 -10.74 2.49 -5.44
N PRO A 117 -11.32 3.66 -5.15
CA PRO A 117 -12.74 3.75 -4.87
C PRO A 117 -13.57 3.29 -6.08
N ASP A 118 -14.52 2.42 -5.83
CA ASP A 118 -15.50 2.00 -6.82
C ASP A 118 -16.27 3.19 -7.44
N VAL A 119 -16.41 3.14 -8.76
CA VAL A 119 -17.22 4.03 -9.60
C VAL A 119 -18.26 3.18 -10.31
N ASP A 120 -19.51 3.24 -9.86
CA ASP A 120 -20.59 2.41 -10.38
C ASP A 120 -21.99 3.01 -10.10
N PRO A 121 -23.06 2.57 -10.78
CA PRO A 121 -24.42 3.08 -10.54
C PRO A 121 -25.03 2.73 -9.18
N ILE A 122 -24.43 1.82 -8.39
CA ILE A 122 -24.96 1.40 -7.09
C ILE A 122 -24.64 2.46 -6.03
N GLN A 123 -23.43 3.02 -6.06
CA GLN A 123 -22.97 4.03 -5.11
C GLN A 123 -22.66 5.39 -5.72
N ASN A 124 -22.76 5.52 -7.04
CA ASN A 124 -22.27 6.66 -7.80
C ASN A 124 -20.79 6.92 -7.49
N LEU A 125 -20.50 8.07 -6.87
CA LEU A 125 -19.14 8.58 -6.64
C LEU A 125 -18.78 8.69 -5.16
N ILE A 126 -19.56 8.10 -4.24
CA ILE A 126 -19.36 8.25 -2.78
C ILE A 126 -17.90 7.97 -2.38
N GLY A 127 -17.29 6.91 -2.92
CA GLY A 127 -15.89 6.56 -2.65
C GLY A 127 -14.90 7.62 -3.15
N VAL A 128 -15.09 8.12 -4.38
CA VAL A 128 -14.24 9.16 -4.98
C VAL A 128 -14.36 10.46 -4.21
N GLU A 129 -15.58 10.91 -3.92
CA GLU A 129 -15.81 12.13 -3.16
C GLU A 129 -15.21 12.05 -1.75
N THR A 130 -15.29 10.88 -1.12
CA THR A 130 -14.66 10.61 0.18
C THR A 130 -13.14 10.71 0.08
N ALA A 131 -12.53 10.11 -0.94
CA ALA A 131 -11.09 10.15 -1.13
C ALA A 131 -10.59 11.58 -1.43
N VAL A 132 -11.32 12.37 -2.21
CA VAL A 132 -10.98 13.78 -2.48
C VAL A 132 -11.02 14.62 -1.21
N GLU A 133 -12.06 14.46 -0.39
CA GLU A 133 -12.18 15.14 0.91
C GLU A 133 -11.02 14.77 1.84
N LEU A 134 -10.70 13.48 1.94
CA LEU A 134 -9.62 12.99 2.79
C LEU A 134 -8.24 13.40 2.28
N ARG A 135 -8.04 13.53 0.96
CA ARG A 135 -6.80 14.02 0.37
C ARG A 135 -6.46 15.43 0.90
N GLU A 136 -7.46 16.31 1.01
CA GLU A 136 -7.26 17.64 1.58
C GLU A 136 -7.06 17.62 3.09
N GLU A 137 -7.87 16.84 3.81
CA GLU A 137 -7.79 16.71 5.27
C GLU A 137 -6.42 16.16 5.73
N TYR A 138 -5.91 15.15 5.02
CA TYR A 138 -4.67 14.45 5.35
C TYR A 138 -3.45 14.95 4.59
N ARG A 139 -3.58 16.03 3.81
CA ARG A 139 -2.53 16.49 2.89
C ARG A 139 -1.17 16.55 3.57
N ASP A 140 -1.09 17.07 4.79
CA ASP A 140 0.16 17.28 5.54
C ASP A 140 0.71 16.01 6.24
N LEU A 141 0.02 14.87 6.11
CA LEU A 141 0.34 13.61 6.77
C LEU A 141 0.65 12.47 5.77
N ILE A 142 -0.09 12.40 4.66
CA ILE A 142 0.04 11.35 3.63
C ILE A 142 -0.51 11.87 2.29
N ASP A 143 0.13 11.49 1.19
CA ASP A 143 -0.41 11.79 -0.14
C ASP A 143 -1.39 10.69 -0.59
N LEU A 144 -2.48 11.08 -1.26
CA LEU A 144 -3.51 10.16 -1.73
C LEU A 144 -3.72 10.33 -3.24
N GLN A 145 -3.35 9.32 -4.01
CA GLN A 145 -3.74 9.19 -5.42
C GLN A 145 -5.06 8.44 -5.52
N ILE A 146 -5.96 8.89 -6.41
CA ILE A 146 -7.31 8.35 -6.52
C ILE A 146 -7.51 7.74 -7.90
N VAL A 147 -7.87 6.45 -7.94
CA VAL A 147 -8.20 5.73 -9.17
C VAL A 147 -9.71 5.77 -9.40
N ALA A 148 -10.15 6.19 -10.59
CA ALA A 148 -11.54 6.01 -11.02
C ALA A 148 -11.77 4.54 -11.39
N PHE A 149 -12.23 3.71 -10.45
CA PHE A 149 -12.22 2.25 -10.59
C PHE A 149 -13.60 1.64 -10.94
N PRO A 150 -13.80 1.11 -12.16
CA PRO A 150 -15.08 0.55 -12.61
C PRO A 150 -15.25 -0.91 -12.17
N GLN A 151 -15.44 -1.16 -10.87
CA GLN A 151 -15.54 -2.50 -10.30
C GLN A 151 -16.62 -3.37 -10.96
N GLU A 152 -17.75 -2.80 -11.37
CA GLU A 152 -18.86 -3.51 -12.01
C GLU A 152 -18.67 -3.71 -13.53
N GLY A 153 -17.47 -3.44 -14.06
CA GLY A 153 -17.22 -3.45 -15.51
C GLY A 153 -17.75 -2.19 -16.20
N ILE A 154 -17.22 -1.90 -17.39
CA ILE A 154 -17.59 -0.73 -18.19
C ILE A 154 -18.69 -1.11 -19.20
N LEU A 155 -18.52 -2.23 -19.91
CA LEU A 155 -19.42 -2.58 -21.03
C LEU A 155 -20.68 -3.26 -20.52
N LYS A 156 -20.54 -4.18 -19.56
CA LYS A 156 -21.70 -4.86 -18.97
C LYS A 156 -22.60 -3.96 -18.10
N THR A 157 -22.09 -2.80 -17.69
CA THR A 157 -22.79 -1.89 -16.77
C THR A 157 -22.94 -0.50 -17.42
N PRO A 158 -24.12 -0.19 -18.00
CA PRO A 158 -24.36 1.10 -18.65
C PRO A 158 -24.16 2.29 -17.71
N GLY A 159 -23.61 3.39 -18.23
CA GLY A 159 -23.42 4.65 -17.49
C GLY A 159 -22.08 4.77 -16.74
N VAL A 160 -21.24 3.72 -16.75
CA VAL A 160 -19.96 3.71 -16.00
C VAL A 160 -18.93 4.66 -16.60
N VAL A 161 -18.87 4.79 -17.93
CA VAL A 161 -17.93 5.72 -18.60
C VAL A 161 -18.21 7.16 -18.16
N GLU A 162 -19.47 7.57 -18.13
CA GLU A 162 -19.89 8.90 -17.70
C GLU A 162 -19.58 9.16 -16.23
N LEU A 163 -19.70 8.14 -15.37
CA LEU A 163 -19.31 8.23 -13.97
C LEU A 163 -17.80 8.32 -13.80
N MET A 164 -17.02 7.58 -14.59
CA MET A 164 -15.55 7.67 -14.57
C MET A 164 -15.05 9.03 -15.05
N GLU A 165 -15.66 9.62 -16.08
CA GLU A 165 -15.38 10.99 -16.51
C GLU A 165 -15.65 12.00 -15.38
N LYS A 166 -16.78 11.88 -14.69
CA LYS A 166 -17.08 12.71 -13.51
C LYS A 166 -16.10 12.48 -12.36
N ALA A 167 -15.65 11.25 -12.13
CA ALA A 167 -14.64 10.95 -11.12
C ALA A 167 -13.31 11.67 -11.43
N ILE A 168 -12.91 11.69 -12.71
CA ILE A 168 -11.74 12.45 -13.18
C ILE A 168 -11.95 13.95 -12.98
N GLU A 169 -13.12 14.49 -13.33
CA GLU A 169 -13.46 15.91 -13.10
C GLU A 169 -13.42 16.30 -11.61
N LEU A 170 -13.80 15.39 -10.70
CA LEU A 170 -13.71 15.58 -9.25
C LEU A 170 -12.26 15.52 -8.72
N GLY A 171 -11.32 15.04 -9.53
CA GLY A 171 -9.91 14.96 -9.19
C GLY A 171 -9.36 13.56 -8.98
N ALA A 172 -9.91 12.54 -9.65
CA ALA A 172 -9.22 11.26 -9.79
C ALA A 172 -7.93 11.43 -10.62
N ASP A 173 -6.84 10.86 -10.13
CA ASP A 173 -5.49 11.00 -10.67
C ASP A 173 -5.12 9.89 -11.67
N VAL A 174 -5.92 8.81 -11.72
CA VAL A 174 -5.60 7.57 -12.45
C VAL A 174 -6.88 6.98 -13.04
N VAL A 175 -6.81 6.46 -14.27
CA VAL A 175 -7.93 5.72 -14.89
C VAL A 175 -7.83 4.25 -14.52
N GLY A 176 -8.89 3.73 -13.89
CA GLY A 176 -8.97 2.34 -13.47
C GLY A 176 -9.61 1.41 -14.48
N GLY A 177 -9.51 0.11 -14.23
CA GLY A 177 -10.18 -0.93 -15.03
C GLY A 177 -10.37 -2.23 -14.26
N CYS A 178 -11.35 -3.02 -14.68
CA CYS A 178 -11.61 -4.37 -14.19
C CYS A 178 -11.97 -5.31 -15.37
N PRO A 179 -11.08 -5.45 -16.36
CA PRO A 179 -11.34 -6.11 -17.64
C PRO A 179 -11.91 -7.54 -17.52
N TYR A 180 -11.46 -8.32 -16.54
CA TYR A 180 -11.94 -9.70 -16.33
C TYR A 180 -13.40 -9.76 -15.85
N ASN A 181 -13.97 -8.64 -15.41
CA ASN A 181 -15.36 -8.59 -14.96
C ASN A 181 -16.36 -8.48 -16.13
N GLU A 182 -15.89 -8.24 -17.36
CA GLU A 182 -16.73 -8.22 -18.55
C GLU A 182 -17.25 -9.62 -18.93
N VAL A 183 -18.29 -9.67 -19.77
CA VAL A 183 -18.98 -10.94 -20.10
C VAL A 183 -18.21 -11.77 -21.12
N SER A 184 -17.54 -11.12 -22.09
CA SER A 184 -16.84 -11.78 -23.19
C SER A 184 -15.42 -11.23 -23.36
N TRP A 185 -14.55 -11.99 -24.04
CA TRP A 185 -13.20 -11.52 -24.37
C TRP A 185 -13.21 -10.28 -25.27
N ASP A 186 -14.16 -10.16 -26.19
CA ASP A 186 -14.28 -8.97 -27.02
C ASP A 186 -14.65 -7.73 -26.20
N ASP A 187 -15.49 -7.88 -25.18
CA ASP A 187 -15.83 -6.79 -24.27
C ASP A 187 -14.67 -6.47 -23.32
N THR A 188 -13.91 -7.47 -22.88
CA THR A 188 -12.65 -7.29 -22.13
C THR A 188 -11.64 -6.44 -22.92
N LYS A 189 -11.46 -6.70 -24.23
CA LYS A 189 -10.59 -5.86 -25.07
C LYS A 189 -11.13 -4.44 -25.21
N LYS A 190 -12.43 -4.28 -25.47
CA LYS A 190 -13.07 -2.95 -25.56
C LYS A 190 -12.99 -2.18 -24.24
N HIS A 191 -13.05 -2.86 -23.10
CA HIS A 191 -12.85 -2.27 -21.78
C HIS A 191 -11.45 -1.64 -21.70
N ILE A 192 -10.42 -2.42 -22.03
CA ILE A 192 -9.04 -1.94 -22.04
C ILE A 192 -8.88 -0.78 -23.03
N ASP A 193 -9.41 -0.90 -24.24
CA ASP A 193 -9.35 0.18 -25.24
C ASP A 193 -10.02 1.47 -24.75
N THR A 194 -11.14 1.36 -24.02
CA THR A 194 -11.85 2.49 -23.42
C THR A 194 -11.01 3.14 -22.32
N VAL A 195 -10.41 2.34 -21.43
CA VAL A 195 -9.52 2.83 -20.36
C VAL A 195 -8.33 3.59 -20.96
N PHE A 196 -7.67 3.04 -21.99
CA PHE A 196 -6.57 3.72 -22.67
C PHE A 196 -7.03 5.01 -23.36
N ALA A 197 -8.17 5.00 -24.04
CA ALA A 197 -8.72 6.20 -24.68
C ALA A 197 -8.98 7.32 -23.66
N MET A 198 -9.56 7.00 -22.50
CA MET A 198 -9.79 7.96 -21.42
C MET A 198 -8.47 8.45 -20.82
N ALA A 199 -7.54 7.54 -20.54
CA ALA A 199 -6.23 7.88 -19.98
C ALA A 199 -5.47 8.84 -20.89
N MET A 200 -5.44 8.57 -22.21
CA MET A 200 -4.81 9.43 -23.20
C MET A 200 -5.52 10.79 -23.32
N LYS A 201 -6.86 10.81 -23.34
CA LYS A 201 -7.66 12.05 -23.40
C LYS A 201 -7.32 13.00 -22.25
N HIS A 202 -7.13 12.46 -21.04
CA HIS A 202 -6.86 13.24 -19.83
C HIS A 202 -5.37 13.30 -19.44
N ASN A 203 -4.49 12.65 -20.21
CA ASN A 203 -3.08 12.48 -19.89
C ASN A 203 -2.83 11.91 -18.48
N LEU A 204 -3.64 10.94 -18.07
CA LEU A 204 -3.52 10.25 -16.78
C LEU A 204 -2.85 8.87 -16.96
N PRO A 205 -2.19 8.34 -15.92
CA PRO A 205 -1.77 6.94 -15.88
C PRO A 205 -2.96 5.97 -15.78
N VAL A 206 -2.67 4.68 -15.96
CA VAL A 206 -3.63 3.57 -15.89
C VAL A 206 -3.26 2.63 -14.73
N ASP A 207 -4.26 2.17 -13.98
CA ASP A 207 -4.09 1.14 -12.95
C ASP A 207 -5.31 0.21 -12.90
N MET A 208 -5.16 -1.02 -13.39
CA MET A 208 -6.28 -1.95 -13.56
C MET A 208 -6.15 -3.18 -12.67
N HIS A 209 -7.28 -3.67 -12.18
CA HIS A 209 -7.38 -5.02 -11.65
C HIS A 209 -7.44 -5.99 -12.83
N ALA A 210 -6.42 -6.84 -12.98
CA ALA A 210 -6.32 -7.76 -14.11
C ALA A 210 -6.09 -9.20 -13.64
N ASP A 211 -6.59 -10.14 -14.46
CA ASP A 211 -6.15 -11.53 -14.45
C ASP A 211 -6.26 -12.22 -13.08
N PHE A 212 -7.39 -11.99 -12.39
CA PHE A 212 -7.65 -12.52 -11.04
C PHE A 212 -8.41 -13.87 -11.08
N SER A 213 -7.68 -14.95 -11.37
CA SER A 213 -8.16 -16.34 -11.32
C SER A 213 -7.04 -17.31 -10.90
N ASP A 214 -7.40 -18.57 -10.63
CA ASP A 214 -6.49 -19.67 -10.28
C ASP A 214 -5.83 -20.34 -11.51
N ASP A 215 -6.34 -20.07 -12.71
CA ASP A 215 -5.84 -20.60 -13.97
C ASP A 215 -5.95 -19.60 -15.14
N ALA A 216 -5.40 -20.00 -16.29
CA ALA A 216 -5.34 -19.23 -17.53
C ALA A 216 -6.29 -19.76 -18.64
N SER A 217 -7.34 -20.52 -18.28
CA SER A 217 -8.22 -21.17 -19.25
C SER A 217 -9.20 -20.21 -19.93
N ASP A 218 -9.66 -19.19 -19.21
CA ASP A 218 -10.53 -18.13 -19.72
C ASP A 218 -9.71 -16.89 -20.07
N GLN A 219 -9.76 -16.48 -21.35
CA GLN A 219 -9.01 -15.34 -21.89
C GLN A 219 -9.32 -14.01 -21.19
N ARG A 220 -10.51 -13.86 -20.60
CA ARG A 220 -10.85 -12.65 -19.83
C ARG A 220 -9.93 -12.44 -18.63
N PHE A 221 -9.37 -13.52 -18.10
CA PHE A 221 -8.40 -13.51 -16.99
C PHE A 221 -6.96 -13.64 -17.46
N MET A 222 -6.68 -13.42 -18.75
CA MET A 222 -5.34 -13.40 -19.34
C MET A 222 -5.15 -12.16 -20.22
N SER A 223 -5.67 -11.04 -19.76
CA SER A 223 -5.72 -9.74 -20.43
C SER A 223 -4.43 -8.93 -20.32
N ALA A 224 -3.47 -9.33 -19.47
CA ALA A 224 -2.18 -8.65 -19.33
C ALA A 224 -1.38 -8.60 -20.64
N GLU A 225 -1.46 -9.65 -21.48
CA GLU A 225 -0.79 -9.66 -22.79
C GLU A 225 -1.37 -8.56 -23.71
N TYR A 226 -2.70 -8.48 -23.82
CA TYR A 226 -3.36 -7.46 -24.63
C TYR A 226 -3.07 -6.06 -24.10
N THR A 227 -3.10 -5.89 -22.78
CA THR A 227 -2.75 -4.63 -22.13
C THR A 227 -1.32 -4.21 -22.47
N ALA A 228 -0.36 -5.13 -22.40
CA ALA A 228 1.04 -4.84 -22.72
C ALA A 228 1.24 -4.42 -24.18
N ARG A 229 0.58 -5.10 -25.13
CA ARG A 229 0.59 -4.69 -26.54
C ARG A 229 0.02 -3.28 -26.71
N LYS A 230 -1.13 -3.02 -26.08
CA LYS A 230 -1.77 -1.70 -26.12
C LYS A 230 -0.88 -0.60 -25.55
N THR A 231 -0.22 -0.86 -24.42
CA THR A 231 0.77 0.05 -23.83
C THR A 231 1.87 0.41 -24.81
N ILE A 232 2.44 -0.58 -25.50
CA ILE A 232 3.50 -0.37 -26.50
C ILE A 232 2.98 0.43 -27.71
N GLU A 233 1.83 0.02 -28.25
CA GLU A 233 1.19 0.66 -29.42
C GLU A 233 0.85 2.13 -29.17
N THR A 234 0.48 2.48 -27.94
CA THR A 234 0.06 3.84 -27.56
C THR A 234 1.18 4.69 -26.96
N GLY A 235 2.39 4.15 -26.78
CA GLY A 235 3.50 4.89 -26.18
C GLY A 235 3.32 5.14 -24.67
N TYR A 236 2.53 4.32 -23.98
CA TYR A 236 2.16 4.48 -22.57
C TYR A 236 3.09 3.77 -21.58
N GLN A 237 4.26 3.32 -22.04
CA GLN A 237 5.25 2.62 -21.22
C GLN A 237 5.60 3.41 -19.96
N GLY A 238 5.69 2.71 -18.82
CA GLY A 238 6.01 3.29 -17.51
C GLY A 238 4.84 4.04 -16.86
N ARG A 239 3.65 4.02 -17.47
CA ARG A 239 2.42 4.70 -16.97
C ARG A 239 1.27 3.75 -16.68
N VAL A 240 1.50 2.44 -16.72
CA VAL A 240 0.47 1.41 -16.58
C VAL A 240 0.86 0.44 -15.46
N ALA A 241 -0.06 0.23 -14.53
CA ALA A 241 0.05 -0.76 -13.47
C ALA A 241 -1.10 -1.78 -13.55
N LEU A 242 -0.82 -3.02 -13.14
CA LEU A 242 -1.79 -4.10 -13.06
C LEU A 242 -1.75 -4.75 -11.67
N GLY A 243 -2.87 -4.68 -10.95
CA GLY A 243 -3.06 -5.36 -9.67
C GLY A 243 -3.54 -6.80 -9.83
N HIS A 244 -3.22 -7.65 -8.84
CA HIS A 244 -3.47 -9.11 -8.83
C HIS A 244 -2.58 -9.90 -9.79
N VAL A 245 -3.02 -10.04 -11.04
CA VAL A 245 -2.33 -10.79 -12.10
C VAL A 245 -1.98 -12.22 -11.66
N THR A 246 -2.94 -12.91 -11.05
CA THR A 246 -2.73 -14.24 -10.44
C THR A 246 -2.74 -15.36 -11.47
N SER A 247 -3.52 -15.23 -12.55
CA SER A 247 -3.66 -16.25 -13.59
C SER A 247 -2.33 -16.68 -14.23
N PRO A 248 -1.38 -15.77 -14.55
CA PRO A 248 -0.04 -16.15 -15.00
C PRO A 248 0.75 -17.07 -14.05
N GLY A 249 0.39 -17.12 -12.76
CA GLY A 249 1.00 -18.02 -11.78
C GLY A 249 0.70 -19.50 -12.05
N SER A 250 -0.28 -19.80 -12.91
CA SER A 250 -0.64 -21.15 -13.36
C SER A 250 0.06 -21.60 -14.66
N LEU A 251 0.81 -20.70 -15.31
CA LEU A 251 1.44 -20.99 -16.59
C LEU A 251 2.76 -21.74 -16.41
N GLU A 252 3.00 -22.70 -17.30
CA GLU A 252 4.32 -23.32 -17.45
C GLU A 252 5.37 -22.30 -17.94
N PRO A 253 6.66 -22.48 -17.60
CA PRO A 253 7.73 -21.53 -17.92
C PRO A 253 7.79 -21.11 -19.39
N GLU A 254 7.51 -22.01 -20.33
CA GLU A 254 7.56 -21.77 -21.77
C GLU A 254 6.48 -20.79 -22.23
N LYS A 255 5.32 -20.79 -21.56
CA LYS A 255 4.21 -19.86 -21.84
C LYS A 255 4.34 -18.57 -21.03
N LEU A 256 4.92 -18.65 -19.83
CA LEU A 256 5.10 -17.49 -18.96
C LEU A 256 6.20 -16.55 -19.47
N LYS A 257 7.30 -17.08 -20.01
CA LYS A 257 8.45 -16.28 -20.44
C LYS A 257 8.12 -15.22 -21.50
N PRO A 258 7.38 -15.51 -22.59
CA PRO A 258 6.98 -14.49 -23.56
C PRO A 258 6.13 -13.37 -22.95
N LEU A 259 5.23 -13.71 -22.01
CA LEU A 259 4.43 -12.71 -21.29
C LEU A 259 5.31 -11.79 -20.44
N ILE A 260 6.29 -12.35 -19.71
CA ILE A 260 7.26 -11.58 -18.92
C ILE A 260 8.06 -10.62 -19.81
N ASP A 261 8.55 -11.10 -20.96
CA ASP A 261 9.32 -10.27 -21.89
C ASP A 261 8.49 -9.08 -22.40
N LEU A 262 7.22 -9.34 -22.73
CA LEU A 262 6.29 -8.33 -23.21
C LEU A 262 5.93 -7.32 -22.11
N LEU A 263 5.69 -7.77 -20.88
CA LEU A 263 5.44 -6.88 -19.73
C LEU A 263 6.63 -5.96 -19.44
N ARG A 264 7.85 -6.49 -19.56
CA ARG A 264 9.09 -5.72 -19.43
C ARG A 264 9.22 -4.69 -20.54
N GLU A 265 8.98 -5.07 -21.80
CA GLU A 265 9.03 -4.16 -22.94
C GLU A 265 8.00 -3.03 -22.83
N ALA A 266 6.80 -3.36 -22.34
CA ALA A 266 5.75 -2.40 -22.07
C ALA A 266 6.01 -1.52 -20.82
N ASP A 267 7.06 -1.80 -20.04
CA ASP A 267 7.34 -1.17 -18.73
C ASP A 267 6.07 -1.06 -17.87
N ILE A 268 5.31 -2.18 -17.81
CA ILE A 268 4.14 -2.32 -16.94
C ILE A 268 4.61 -2.72 -15.55
N ALA A 269 4.05 -2.05 -14.54
CA ALA A 269 4.22 -2.46 -13.15
C ALA A 269 3.18 -3.51 -12.75
N ILE A 270 3.60 -4.56 -12.04
CA ILE A 270 2.70 -5.54 -11.43
C ILE A 270 2.62 -5.26 -9.93
N ILE A 271 1.41 -5.16 -9.40
CA ILE A 271 1.17 -4.99 -7.97
C ILE A 271 0.59 -6.31 -7.43
N THR A 272 1.41 -7.08 -6.73
CA THR A 272 0.96 -8.33 -6.09
C THR A 272 0.22 -8.02 -4.78
N LEU A 273 -0.90 -8.72 -4.53
CA LEU A 273 -1.82 -8.41 -3.43
C LEU A 273 -1.98 -9.63 -2.52
N PRO A 274 -0.88 -10.11 -1.88
CA PRO A 274 -0.78 -11.46 -1.33
C PRO A 274 -1.80 -11.76 -0.23
N ALA A 275 -2.24 -10.76 0.55
CA ALA A 275 -3.26 -10.95 1.59
C ALA A 275 -4.61 -11.40 0.98
N THR A 276 -4.98 -10.76 -0.12
CA THR A 276 -6.23 -11.02 -0.84
C THR A 276 -6.09 -12.26 -1.72
N ASP A 277 -5.02 -12.33 -2.49
CA ASP A 277 -4.81 -13.36 -3.51
C ASP A 277 -4.75 -14.75 -2.87
N VAL A 278 -3.94 -14.92 -1.82
CA VAL A 278 -3.83 -16.21 -1.12
C VAL A 278 -5.10 -16.55 -0.32
N TYR A 279 -5.81 -15.54 0.20
CA TYR A 279 -7.07 -15.80 0.89
C TYR A 279 -8.16 -16.25 -0.08
N LEU A 280 -8.19 -15.78 -1.32
CA LEU A 280 -9.27 -16.10 -2.27
C LEU A 280 -8.89 -17.19 -3.28
N GLY A 281 -7.60 -17.42 -3.51
CA GLY A 281 -7.08 -18.43 -4.44
C GLY A 281 -7.05 -19.84 -3.86
N GLY A 282 -6.96 -20.84 -4.75
CA GLY A 282 -6.84 -22.26 -4.39
C GLY A 282 -8.04 -22.85 -3.67
N ARG A 283 -9.17 -22.13 -3.58
CA ARG A 283 -10.36 -22.53 -2.80
C ARG A 283 -11.05 -23.78 -3.33
N LYS A 284 -10.80 -24.14 -4.59
CA LYS A 284 -11.32 -25.36 -5.24
C LYS A 284 -10.34 -26.55 -5.13
N ASP A 285 -9.11 -26.32 -4.68
CA ASP A 285 -8.13 -27.38 -4.53
C ASP A 285 -8.40 -28.19 -3.25
N VAL A 286 -8.43 -29.52 -3.36
CA VAL A 286 -8.62 -30.45 -2.22
C VAL A 286 -7.28 -30.98 -1.70
N VAL A 287 -6.26 -31.04 -2.57
CA VAL A 287 -4.92 -31.56 -2.28
C VAL A 287 -3.89 -30.56 -2.78
N ASN A 288 -2.82 -30.32 -2.02
CA ASN A 288 -1.76 -29.37 -2.35
C ASN A 288 -2.30 -28.00 -2.77
N GLN A 289 -3.14 -27.41 -1.92
CA GLN A 289 -3.79 -26.12 -2.20
C GLN A 289 -2.77 -25.10 -2.69
N ARG A 290 -2.98 -24.59 -3.91
CA ARG A 290 -2.07 -23.62 -4.50
C ARG A 290 -2.12 -22.31 -3.73
N ARG A 291 -1.03 -21.54 -3.83
CA ARG A 291 -0.96 -20.20 -3.22
C ARG A 291 -1.89 -19.20 -3.92
N GLY A 292 -2.19 -19.37 -5.22
CA GLY A 292 -3.07 -18.46 -5.96
C GLY A 292 -2.48 -17.06 -6.19
N LEU A 293 -1.14 -16.96 -6.31
CA LEU A 293 -0.41 -15.69 -6.40
C LEU A 293 0.23 -15.53 -7.80
N THR A 294 0.39 -14.28 -8.24
CA THR A 294 1.20 -13.94 -9.43
C THR A 294 2.64 -14.51 -9.32
N PRO A 295 3.33 -14.85 -10.43
CA PRO A 295 4.66 -15.48 -10.37
C PRO A 295 5.77 -14.44 -10.13
N VAL A 296 5.73 -13.80 -8.95
CA VAL A 296 6.59 -12.67 -8.54
C VAL A 296 8.07 -12.95 -8.82
N ARG A 297 8.58 -14.12 -8.43
CA ARG A 297 9.99 -14.47 -8.62
C ARG A 297 10.40 -14.47 -10.09
N ALA A 298 9.55 -15.03 -10.96
CA ALA A 298 9.82 -15.07 -12.39
C ALA A 298 9.72 -13.68 -13.02
N LEU A 299 8.68 -12.91 -12.66
CA LEU A 299 8.50 -11.52 -13.12
C LEU A 299 9.70 -10.64 -12.77
N ARG A 300 10.16 -10.70 -11.51
CA ARG A 300 11.33 -9.95 -11.05
C ARG A 300 12.62 -10.39 -11.73
N ALA A 301 12.87 -11.70 -11.82
CA ALA A 301 14.04 -12.23 -12.52
C ALA A 301 14.04 -11.84 -14.01
N GLY A 302 12.87 -11.67 -14.60
CA GLY A 302 12.67 -11.18 -15.95
C GLY A 302 12.70 -9.65 -16.10
N GLY A 303 12.99 -8.89 -15.04
CA GLY A 303 13.15 -7.43 -15.09
C GLY A 303 11.85 -6.62 -15.08
N VAL A 304 10.70 -7.23 -14.79
CA VAL A 304 9.42 -6.52 -14.63
C VAL A 304 9.41 -5.76 -13.29
N ASN A 305 8.86 -4.54 -13.27
CA ASN A 305 8.63 -3.84 -12.01
C ASN A 305 7.56 -4.58 -11.20
N VAL A 306 7.89 -5.04 -9.99
CA VAL A 306 6.90 -5.67 -9.11
C VAL A 306 6.88 -4.95 -7.77
N ALA A 307 5.72 -4.44 -7.41
CA ALA A 307 5.42 -3.87 -6.09
C ALA A 307 4.42 -4.75 -5.35
N TYR A 308 4.18 -4.49 -4.07
CA TYR A 308 3.08 -5.11 -3.32
C TYR A 308 2.27 -4.08 -2.55
N ALA A 309 1.05 -4.44 -2.18
CA ALA A 309 0.18 -3.60 -1.37
C ALA A 309 -0.81 -4.42 -0.53
N SER A 310 -1.44 -3.77 0.44
CA SER A 310 -2.42 -4.39 1.34
C SER A 310 -3.73 -4.78 0.63
N ASN A 311 -4.11 -4.07 -0.44
CA ASN A 311 -5.40 -4.21 -1.13
C ASN A 311 -6.61 -3.93 -0.22
N ASN A 312 -7.11 -4.96 0.45
CA ASN A 312 -8.31 -4.92 1.27
C ASN A 312 -7.95 -4.89 2.76
N VAL A 313 -8.66 -4.07 3.54
CA VAL A 313 -8.50 -4.00 4.99
C VAL A 313 -9.79 -4.42 5.69
N ARG A 314 -9.83 -5.65 6.19
CA ARG A 314 -10.90 -6.19 7.04
C ARG A 314 -12.30 -6.09 6.42
N ASN A 315 -12.46 -6.71 5.27
CA ASN A 315 -13.73 -6.87 4.56
C ASN A 315 -13.92 -8.32 4.07
N ALA A 316 -14.91 -8.58 3.22
CA ALA A 316 -15.20 -9.95 2.77
C ALA A 316 -14.17 -10.51 1.78
N PHE A 317 -13.43 -9.66 1.06
CA PHE A 317 -12.34 -10.08 0.17
C PHE A 317 -11.06 -10.38 0.96
N THR A 318 -10.84 -9.72 2.09
CA THR A 318 -9.72 -10.01 3.00
C THR A 318 -10.12 -9.63 4.43
N PRO A 319 -10.40 -10.61 5.31
CA PRO A 319 -10.89 -10.32 6.66
C PRO A 319 -9.80 -9.77 7.60
N PHE A 320 -8.54 -9.86 7.19
CA PHE A 320 -7.36 -9.41 7.94
C PHE A 320 -6.87 -8.04 7.45
N GLY A 321 -5.79 -7.54 8.05
CA GLY A 321 -5.08 -6.36 7.57
C GLY A 321 -5.14 -5.15 8.52
N LYS A 322 -4.09 -4.33 8.43
CA LYS A 322 -3.92 -3.08 9.18
C LYS A 322 -3.14 -2.02 8.38
N ALA A 323 -3.13 -2.12 7.05
CA ALA A 323 -2.38 -1.21 6.15
C ALA A 323 -0.90 -1.03 6.54
N ASP A 324 -0.20 -2.15 6.80
CA ASP A 324 1.21 -2.17 7.22
C ASP A 324 2.06 -2.88 6.16
N PRO A 325 2.81 -2.13 5.34
CA PRO A 325 3.64 -2.70 4.28
C PRO A 325 4.72 -3.68 4.76
N LEU A 326 5.22 -3.60 6.00
CA LEU A 326 6.18 -4.60 6.49
C LEU A 326 5.49 -5.94 6.79
N VAL A 327 4.25 -5.93 7.28
CA VAL A 327 3.47 -7.16 7.47
C VAL A 327 3.14 -7.81 6.13
N ILE A 328 2.73 -7.02 5.14
CA ILE A 328 2.44 -7.53 3.79
C ILE A 328 3.71 -8.06 3.11
N GLY A 329 4.81 -7.33 3.22
CA GLY A 329 6.12 -7.74 2.68
C GLY A 329 6.64 -9.02 3.33
N ASN A 330 6.54 -9.14 4.65
CA ASN A 330 6.97 -10.34 5.36
C ASN A 330 6.15 -11.56 4.92
N MET A 331 4.83 -11.43 4.83
CA MET A 331 3.96 -12.49 4.30
C MET A 331 4.33 -12.84 2.85
N LEU A 332 4.55 -11.83 1.99
CA LEU A 332 4.98 -12.06 0.61
C LEU A 332 6.28 -12.87 0.57
N ALA A 333 7.28 -12.51 1.36
CA ALA A 333 8.57 -13.18 1.41
C ALA A 333 8.43 -14.69 1.66
N HIS A 334 7.57 -15.09 2.60
CA HIS A 334 7.26 -16.50 2.87
C HIS A 334 6.59 -17.18 1.66
N LEU A 335 5.62 -16.50 1.04
CA LEU A 335 4.84 -17.03 -0.07
C LEU A 335 5.66 -17.21 -1.35
N ILE A 336 6.69 -16.39 -1.56
CA ILE A 336 7.56 -16.48 -2.74
C ILE A 336 8.92 -17.13 -2.42
N GLN A 337 9.10 -17.61 -1.19
CA GLN A 337 10.30 -18.30 -0.70
C GLN A 337 11.57 -17.44 -0.78
N PHE A 338 11.42 -16.17 -0.43
CA PHE A 338 12.49 -15.18 -0.34
C PHE A 338 13.04 -15.16 1.09
N GLY A 339 14.24 -15.70 1.28
CA GLY A 339 14.82 -15.92 2.61
C GLY A 339 16.30 -15.57 2.79
N THR A 340 16.94 -14.94 1.80
CA THR A 340 18.34 -14.48 1.91
C THR A 340 18.36 -12.98 2.26
N PRO A 341 19.49 -12.42 2.73
CA PRO A 341 19.62 -10.98 2.95
C PRO A 341 19.26 -10.14 1.71
N ASP A 342 19.73 -10.55 0.52
CA ASP A 342 19.38 -9.88 -0.74
C ASP A 342 17.87 -9.91 -1.00
N HIS A 343 17.22 -11.05 -0.77
CA HIS A 343 15.78 -11.17 -0.91
C HIS A 343 15.01 -10.25 0.07
N GLN A 344 15.52 -10.07 1.30
CA GLN A 344 14.90 -9.16 2.28
C GLN A 344 14.99 -7.70 1.79
N ALA A 345 16.16 -7.29 1.30
CA ALA A 345 16.34 -5.96 0.70
C ALA A 345 15.45 -5.78 -0.54
N GLU A 346 15.29 -6.82 -1.36
CA GLU A 346 14.36 -6.81 -2.49
C GLU A 346 12.91 -6.60 -2.07
N ILE A 347 12.44 -7.24 -1.01
CA ILE A 347 11.08 -7.04 -0.48
C ILE A 347 10.90 -5.59 -0.01
N LEU A 348 11.87 -5.02 0.71
CA LEU A 348 11.78 -3.61 1.13
C LEU A 348 11.70 -2.65 -0.08
N LYS A 349 12.40 -2.95 -1.18
CA LYS A 349 12.30 -2.17 -2.43
C LYS A 349 10.88 -2.22 -3.03
N MET A 350 10.17 -3.35 -2.93
CA MET A 350 8.82 -3.54 -3.48
C MET A 350 7.74 -2.65 -2.86
N SER A 351 7.95 -2.15 -1.63
CA SER A 351 7.06 -1.17 -0.97
C SER A 351 7.64 0.24 -0.90
N THR A 352 8.84 0.45 -1.47
CA THR A 352 9.51 1.74 -1.50
C THR A 352 9.78 2.16 -2.93
N THR A 353 10.97 1.93 -3.48
CA THR A 353 11.40 2.43 -4.79
C THR A 353 10.64 1.81 -5.97
N ASP A 354 10.33 0.50 -5.92
CA ASP A 354 9.57 -0.18 -6.98
C ASP A 354 8.10 0.23 -6.96
N ALA A 355 7.52 0.42 -5.76
CA ALA A 355 6.18 1.00 -5.59
C ALA A 355 6.13 2.46 -6.05
N ALA A 356 7.15 3.26 -5.77
CA ALA A 356 7.26 4.65 -6.23
C ALA A 356 7.29 4.72 -7.76
N ARG A 357 7.98 3.78 -8.42
CA ARG A 357 7.94 3.63 -9.88
C ARG A 357 6.55 3.23 -10.37
N ALA A 358 5.91 2.26 -9.72
CA ALA A 358 4.57 1.79 -10.09
C ALA A 358 3.50 2.90 -10.01
N VAL A 359 3.62 3.80 -9.03
CA VAL A 359 2.68 4.92 -8.83
C VAL A 359 3.10 6.23 -9.51
N GLY A 360 4.19 6.21 -10.31
CA GLY A 360 4.61 7.32 -11.16
C GLY A 360 5.40 8.43 -10.47
N ILE A 361 5.89 8.21 -9.24
CA ILE A 361 6.65 9.23 -8.48
C ILE A 361 8.13 8.88 -8.27
N GLY A 362 8.64 7.83 -8.93
CA GLY A 362 10.00 7.31 -8.69
C GLY A 362 11.13 8.34 -8.85
N LYS A 363 10.94 9.38 -9.67
CA LYS A 363 11.91 10.48 -9.82
C LYS A 363 11.99 11.38 -8.59
N ASP A 364 10.94 11.48 -7.79
CA ASP A 364 10.84 12.38 -6.64
C ASP A 364 10.73 11.62 -5.31
N TYR A 365 11.28 10.41 -5.25
CA TYR A 365 11.22 9.52 -4.09
C TYR A 365 12.61 9.07 -3.62
N GLY A 366 12.76 8.79 -2.32
CA GLY A 366 13.95 8.19 -1.73
C GLY A 366 14.75 9.12 -0.81
N LEU A 367 15.73 8.55 -0.11
CA LEU A 367 16.63 9.26 0.80
C LEU A 367 17.82 9.85 0.04
N ALA A 368 17.63 11.01 -0.59
CA ALA A 368 18.69 11.72 -1.29
C ALA A 368 18.48 13.24 -1.22
N VAL A 369 19.59 13.99 -1.29
CA VAL A 369 19.55 15.47 -1.32
C VAL A 369 18.67 15.95 -2.48
N GLY A 370 17.81 16.92 -2.18
CA GLY A 370 16.81 17.49 -3.09
C GLY A 370 15.47 16.76 -3.12
N LYS A 371 15.38 15.51 -2.63
CA LYS A 371 14.11 14.77 -2.55
C LYS A 371 13.21 15.30 -1.42
N PRO A 372 11.89 15.09 -1.49
CA PRO A 372 11.00 15.35 -0.36
C PRO A 372 11.47 14.62 0.90
N ALA A 373 11.35 15.27 2.06
CA ALA A 373 11.64 14.66 3.35
C ALA A 373 10.46 13.78 3.83
N ASP A 374 10.20 12.74 3.06
CA ASP A 374 9.18 11.71 3.28
C ASP A 374 9.88 10.41 3.69
N LEU A 375 10.08 10.24 4.99
CA LEU A 375 10.86 9.13 5.55
C LEU A 375 10.28 8.64 6.87
N MET A 376 10.83 7.55 7.38
CA MET A 376 10.51 7.04 8.70
C MET A 376 11.77 6.57 9.41
N ILE A 377 11.72 6.56 10.74
CA ILE A 377 12.73 5.98 11.61
C ILE A 377 12.13 4.73 12.26
N LEU A 378 12.77 3.59 12.07
CA LEU A 378 12.39 2.31 12.63
C LEU A 378 13.05 2.10 14.00
N ASP A 379 12.35 1.46 14.93
CA ASP A 379 12.87 1.05 16.24
C ASP A 379 13.81 -0.16 16.12
N THR A 380 14.84 -0.05 15.29
CA THR A 380 15.92 -1.01 15.11
C THR A 380 17.18 -0.28 14.66
N GLN A 381 18.36 -0.82 15.01
CA GLN A 381 19.65 -0.30 14.59
C GLN A 381 20.27 -1.08 13.42
N VAL A 382 19.55 -2.02 12.82
CA VAL A 382 20.02 -2.84 11.69
C VAL A 382 18.95 -2.85 10.60
N VAL A 383 19.33 -2.46 9.38
CA VAL A 383 18.43 -2.34 8.22
C VAL A 383 17.86 -3.71 7.84
N ALA A 384 18.70 -4.74 7.85
CA ALA A 384 18.26 -6.12 7.60
C ALA A 384 17.16 -6.60 8.56
N ASP A 385 17.12 -6.08 9.79
CA ASP A 385 16.13 -6.47 10.79
C ASP A 385 14.74 -5.86 10.52
N ALA A 386 14.62 -4.88 9.61
CA ALA A 386 13.35 -4.23 9.30
C ALA A 386 12.25 -5.24 8.89
N LEU A 387 12.58 -6.20 8.04
CA LEU A 387 11.62 -7.22 7.59
C LEU A 387 11.51 -8.41 8.56
N LEU A 388 12.55 -8.67 9.35
CA LEU A 388 12.63 -9.78 10.30
C LEU A 388 11.79 -9.51 11.55
N ASP A 389 12.01 -8.34 12.16
CA ASP A 389 11.44 -8.00 13.46
C ASP A 389 10.16 -7.16 13.34
N ILE A 390 9.92 -6.56 12.16
CA ILE A 390 8.79 -5.67 11.91
C ILE A 390 8.72 -4.58 13.01
N PRO A 391 9.81 -3.80 13.18
CA PRO A 391 9.92 -2.85 14.27
C PRO A 391 8.85 -1.75 14.18
N ALA A 392 8.58 -1.12 15.34
CA ALA A 392 7.74 0.06 15.40
C ALA A 392 8.34 1.19 14.54
N ARG A 393 7.49 2.07 14.00
CA ARG A 393 7.94 3.30 13.33
C ARG A 393 7.98 4.39 14.39
N SER A 394 9.16 4.59 14.99
CA SER A 394 9.38 5.56 16.05
C SER A 394 9.02 6.97 15.60
N TRP A 395 9.35 7.31 14.36
CA TRP A 395 8.92 8.55 13.72
C TRP A 395 8.54 8.32 12.26
N VAL A 396 7.53 9.04 11.79
CA VAL A 396 7.15 9.11 10.38
C VAL A 396 7.07 10.57 9.99
N PHE A 397 7.66 10.91 8.86
CA PHE A 397 7.79 12.27 8.37
C PHE A 397 7.10 12.43 7.02
N LYS A 398 6.35 13.54 6.88
CA LYS A 398 5.79 13.98 5.61
C LYS A 398 6.26 15.41 5.35
N ARG A 399 6.99 15.60 4.24
CA ARG A 399 7.61 16.87 3.82
C ARG A 399 8.29 17.57 4.98
N GLY A 400 9.11 16.83 5.73
CA GLY A 400 9.92 17.36 6.82
C GLY A 400 9.16 17.66 8.11
N ARG A 401 7.89 17.28 8.21
CA ARG A 401 7.07 17.42 9.42
C ARG A 401 6.83 16.05 10.04
N VAL A 402 6.83 15.97 11.37
CA VAL A 402 6.44 14.74 12.07
C VAL A 402 4.95 14.47 11.83
N ALA A 403 4.63 13.41 11.10
CA ALA A 403 3.28 12.94 10.83
C ALA A 403 2.80 11.95 11.90
N ALA A 404 3.69 11.12 12.44
CA ALA A 404 3.44 10.24 13.57
C ALA A 404 4.68 10.05 14.43
N MET A 405 4.46 9.80 15.72
CA MET A 405 5.50 9.43 16.67
C MET A 405 5.00 8.24 17.50
N THR A 406 5.81 7.19 17.58
CA THR A 406 5.52 5.98 18.35
C THR A 406 6.61 5.78 19.39
N LYS A 407 6.22 5.48 20.63
CA LYS A 407 7.14 5.03 21.67
C LYS A 407 6.71 3.65 22.14
N HIS A 408 7.62 2.68 22.07
CA HIS A 408 7.40 1.32 22.54
C HIS A 408 8.35 1.02 23.70
N GLU A 409 7.82 0.45 24.80
CA GLU A 409 8.61 0.04 25.95
C GLU A 409 8.16 -1.36 26.38
N THR A 410 9.09 -2.30 26.43
CA THR A 410 8.86 -3.66 26.93
C THR A 410 9.81 -3.95 28.07
N LYS A 411 9.27 -4.39 29.21
CA LYS A 411 10.07 -4.78 30.38
C LYS A 411 9.94 -6.27 30.64
N ILE A 412 11.03 -7.01 30.46
CA ILE A 412 11.11 -8.41 30.89
C ILE A 412 11.33 -8.45 32.39
N CYS A 413 10.25 -8.60 33.14
CA CYS A 413 10.32 -8.68 34.59
C CYS A 413 10.71 -10.10 35.03
N ARG A 414 11.99 -10.44 34.93
CA ARG A 414 12.52 -11.79 35.25
C ARG A 414 12.37 -12.20 36.72
N THR A 415 12.07 -11.25 37.60
CA THR A 415 11.90 -11.46 39.04
C THR A 415 10.54 -11.02 39.56
N CYS A 416 9.59 -10.61 38.68
CA CYS A 416 8.25 -10.28 39.15
C CYS A 416 7.45 -11.57 39.39
N GLY A 417 7.63 -12.17 40.56
CA GLY A 417 6.67 -13.14 41.06
C GLY A 417 5.28 -12.51 41.16
N HIS A 418 5.15 -11.33 41.78
CA HIS A 418 3.84 -10.78 42.21
C HIS A 418 3.72 -9.24 42.07
N ALA A 419 4.34 -8.59 41.09
CA ALA A 419 4.38 -7.12 41.00
C ALA A 419 3.17 -6.49 40.28
N HIS A 420 1.95 -6.77 40.76
CA HIS A 420 0.84 -5.82 40.70
C HIS A 420 0.57 -5.32 42.12
N ALA A 421 1.50 -4.56 42.68
CA ALA A 421 1.25 -3.73 43.85
C ALA A 421 1.65 -2.30 43.45
N GLU A 422 0.63 -1.50 43.11
CA GLU A 422 0.82 -0.07 42.94
C GLU A 422 1.36 0.56 44.24
N PRO A 423 2.23 1.59 44.17
CA PRO A 423 2.58 2.34 45.34
C PRO A 423 1.42 3.29 45.69
N HIS A 424 0.58 2.91 46.66
CA HIS A 424 -0.29 3.87 47.32
C HIS A 424 0.57 4.99 47.94
N ALA A 425 0.31 6.21 47.48
CA ALA A 425 0.91 7.43 47.97
C ALA A 425 0.75 7.58 49.48
N HIS A 426 1.87 7.61 50.22
CA HIS A 426 1.89 8.09 51.59
C HIS A 426 1.67 9.61 51.61
N ALA A 427 0.44 10.03 51.86
CA ALA A 427 0.16 11.37 52.37
C ALA A 427 0.66 11.46 53.82
N LYS A 428 1.89 11.94 54.01
CA LYS A 428 2.36 12.44 55.31
C LYS A 428 1.73 13.81 55.57
N THR A 429 0.61 13.83 56.28
CA THR A 429 0.14 15.03 56.97
C THR A 429 1.08 15.34 58.13
N LYS A 430 1.88 16.41 57.99
CA LYS A 430 2.52 17.08 59.12
C LYS A 430 1.42 17.69 59.99
N LYS A 431 1.08 17.06 61.12
CA LYS A 431 0.38 17.75 62.21
C LYS A 431 1.42 18.54 63.01
N THR A 432 1.13 19.82 63.09
CA THR A 432 1.77 20.89 63.85
C THR A 432 1.93 20.55 65.33
N ALA A 433 3.12 20.77 65.86
CA ALA A 433 3.33 20.98 67.28
C ALA A 433 2.95 22.43 67.62
N SER A 434 2.04 22.61 68.56
CA SER A 434 1.96 23.81 69.38
C SER A 434 1.55 23.36 70.78
N ALA A 435 2.48 23.54 71.71
CA ALA A 435 2.25 23.44 73.14
C ALA A 435 2.83 24.71 73.74
N THR A 436 1.99 25.52 74.38
CA THR A 436 2.37 26.44 75.46
C THR A 436 1.10 26.99 76.09
N HIS A 437 0.97 26.66 77.39
CA HIS A 437 0.14 27.20 78.48
C HIS A 437 -1.35 26.94 78.52
#